data_AF-A0A0T2MCU5-F1
#
_entry.id   AF-A0A0T2MCU5-F1
#
_cell.length_a   1.000
_cell.length_b   1.000
_cell.length_c   1.000
_cell.angle_alpha   90.00
_cell.angle_beta   90.00
_cell.angle_gamma   90.00
#
_symmetry.space_group_name_H-M   'P 1'
#
loop_
_entity.id
_entity.type
_entity.pdbx_description
1 polymer ?
#
loop_
_entity_poly.entity_id
_entity_poly.type
_entity_poly.pdbx_seq_one_letter_code
_entity_poly.pdbx_strand_id
1 'polypeptide(L)'
;MFKIIATAVAAAGLAVVALPAQAATGGITCDTGAAIAGSEDVISQELTAMGYTVDGIEEWNNCVRAFVVKTDGSLGMVFFEPGTLKLVGEA
;
A
#
# COMPACT_ATOMS: atom_id res chain seq x y z
N MET A 1 -13.28 38.78 -53.85
CA MET A 1 -13.64 38.35 -52.47
C MET A 1 -12.96 37.01 -52.21
N PHE A 2 -11.77 37.03 -51.61
CA PHE A 2 -11.01 35.80 -51.33
C PHE A 2 -11.19 35.41 -49.85
N LYS A 3 -11.58 34.15 -49.66
CA LYS A 3 -12.07 33.55 -48.42
C LYS A 3 -10.93 33.41 -47.40
N ILE A 4 -11.23 33.78 -46.17
CA ILE A 4 -10.41 33.66 -44.97
C ILE A 4 -10.15 32.16 -44.73
N ILE A 5 -8.89 31.72 -44.73
CA ILE A 5 -8.52 30.36 -44.35
C ILE A 5 -7.79 30.45 -43.01
N ALA A 6 -8.48 30.00 -41.97
CA ALA A 6 -8.00 29.90 -40.61
C ALA A 6 -6.84 28.89 -40.52
N THR A 7 -5.66 29.38 -40.14
CA THR A 7 -4.56 28.52 -39.69
C THR A 7 -4.78 28.18 -38.22
N ALA A 8 -5.53 27.10 -37.98
CA ALA A 8 -5.59 26.46 -36.68
C ALA A 8 -4.25 25.77 -36.42
N VAL A 9 -3.50 26.30 -35.45
CA VAL A 9 -2.24 25.71 -34.98
C VAL A 9 -2.56 24.36 -34.36
N ALA A 10 -2.09 23.29 -35.00
CA ALA A 10 -2.05 21.96 -34.44
C ALA A 10 -1.08 21.96 -33.24
N ALA A 11 -1.59 22.21 -32.04
CA ALA A 11 -0.88 21.93 -30.81
C ALA A 11 -0.86 20.39 -30.64
N ALA A 12 0.26 19.82 -31.07
CA ALA A 12 0.56 18.40 -30.99
C ALA A 12 0.45 17.90 -29.54
N GLY A 13 -0.01 16.65 -29.45
CA GLY A 13 -0.39 15.97 -28.23
C GLY A 13 0.68 15.98 -27.14
N LEU A 14 0.22 16.31 -25.95
CA LEU A 14 0.70 15.71 -24.71
C LEU A 14 -0.54 15.13 -24.04
N ALA A 15 -0.96 13.96 -24.52
CA ALA A 15 -1.86 13.11 -23.74
C ALA A 15 -1.04 12.61 -22.56
N VAL A 16 -0.96 13.43 -21.51
CA VAL A 16 -0.58 12.98 -20.18
C VAL A 16 -1.69 12.01 -19.78
N VAL A 17 -1.49 10.74 -20.08
CA VAL A 17 -2.30 9.67 -19.50
C VAL A 17 -1.96 9.66 -18.02
N ALA A 18 -2.65 10.53 -17.28
CA ALA A 18 -2.81 10.35 -15.85
C ALA A 18 -3.61 9.05 -15.69
N LEU A 19 -2.90 7.93 -15.70
CA LEU A 19 -3.42 6.69 -15.18
C LEU A 19 -3.87 7.02 -13.75
N PRO A 20 -5.14 6.75 -13.40
CA PRO A 20 -5.52 6.82 -12.00
C PRO A 20 -4.61 5.80 -11.31
N ALA A 21 -3.84 6.26 -10.33
CA ALA A 21 -3.27 5.35 -9.34
C ALA A 21 -4.47 4.71 -8.65
N GLN A 22 -4.90 3.56 -9.17
CA GLN A 22 -5.98 2.77 -8.60
C GLN A 22 -5.40 2.12 -7.36
N ALA A 23 -5.30 2.90 -6.27
CA ALA A 23 -5.24 2.33 -4.94
C ALA A 23 -6.58 1.61 -4.76
N ALA A 24 -6.60 0.32 -5.09
CA ALA A 24 -7.72 -0.56 -4.87
C ALA A 24 -7.86 -0.78 -3.35
N THR A 25 -8.42 0.19 -2.64
CA THR A 25 -8.75 0.07 -1.22
C THR A 25 -10.10 -0.62 -1.08
N GLY A 26 -10.08 -1.94 -1.20
CA GLY A 26 -11.21 -2.80 -0.81
C GLY A 26 -10.69 -4.19 -0.45
N GLY A 27 -10.59 -4.58 0.83
CA GLY A 27 -10.77 -3.84 2.07
C GLY A 27 -10.00 -4.58 3.18
N ILE A 28 -9.32 -3.83 4.04
CA ILE A 28 -8.66 -4.40 5.22
C ILE A 28 -9.71 -4.48 6.31
N THR A 29 -10.02 -5.68 6.80
CA THR A 29 -10.96 -5.82 7.91
C THR A 29 -10.43 -6.83 8.89
N CYS A 30 -10.24 -6.37 10.12
CA CYS A 30 -9.74 -7.19 11.20
C CYS A 30 -10.60 -6.87 12.42
N ASP A 31 -11.31 -7.89 12.88
CA ASP A 31 -12.11 -7.91 14.12
C ASP A 31 -12.61 -9.37 14.19
N THR A 32 -11.77 -10.33 14.55
CA THR A 32 -11.56 -10.82 15.93
C THR A 32 -10.47 -11.90 15.84
N GLY A 33 -9.48 -11.92 16.73
CA GLY A 33 -8.51 -13.02 16.72
C GLY A 33 -7.53 -13.13 17.87
N ALA A 34 -6.79 -12.08 18.22
CA ALA A 34 -5.86 -12.09 19.35
C ALA A 34 -5.45 -10.66 19.71
N ALA A 35 -5.16 -10.40 20.98
CA ALA A 35 -4.59 -9.12 21.39
C ALA A 35 -3.20 -8.96 20.76
N ILE A 36 -2.99 -7.87 20.01
CA ILE A 36 -1.67 -7.52 19.48
C ILE A 36 -0.86 -6.77 20.54
N ALA A 37 -1.52 -5.95 21.35
CA ALA A 37 -0.92 -5.21 22.44
C ALA A 37 -0.13 -6.14 23.40
N GLY A 38 1.17 -5.88 23.52
CA GLY A 38 2.11 -6.66 24.33
C GLY A 38 2.76 -7.84 23.59
N SER A 39 2.44 -8.05 22.32
CA SER A 39 3.01 -9.11 21.48
C SER A 39 3.75 -8.56 20.25
N GLU A 40 3.90 -7.24 20.11
CA GLU A 40 4.54 -6.60 18.95
C GLU A 40 5.96 -7.14 18.68
N ASP A 41 6.77 -7.31 19.72
CA ASP A 41 8.13 -7.84 19.61
C ASP A 41 8.17 -9.29 19.10
N VAL A 42 7.20 -10.10 19.53
CA VAL A 42 7.10 -11.51 19.11
C VAL A 42 6.64 -11.57 17.65
N ILE A 43 5.66 -10.76 17.29
CA ILE A 43 5.12 -10.68 15.93
C ILE A 43 6.18 -10.18 14.96
N SER A 44 6.97 -9.17 15.35
CA SER A 44 8.09 -8.65 14.55
C SER A 44 9.14 -9.73 14.29
N GLN A 45 9.49 -10.52 15.30
CA GLN A 45 10.41 -11.64 15.16
C GLN A 45 9.88 -12.75 14.25
N GLU A 46 8.61 -13.12 14.38
CA GLU A 46 7.95 -14.12 13.52
C GLU A 46 7.93 -13.66 12.05
N LEU A 47 7.55 -12.40 11.80
CA LEU A 47 7.57 -11.83 10.44
C LEU A 47 8.98 -11.77 9.87
N THR A 48 9.98 -11.47 10.71
CA THR A 48 11.40 -11.53 10.33
C THR A 48 11.84 -12.95 9.99
N ALA A 49 11.40 -13.95 10.76
CA ALA A 49 11.65 -15.37 10.47
C ALA A 49 10.96 -15.84 9.17
N MET A 50 9.82 -15.23 8.82
CA MET A 50 9.15 -15.44 7.53
C MET A 50 9.83 -14.73 6.36
N GLY A 51 10.84 -13.87 6.62
CA GLY A 51 11.62 -13.17 5.61
C GLY A 51 11.20 -11.73 5.35
N TYR A 52 10.28 -11.16 6.14
CA TYR A 52 9.93 -9.75 6.07
C TYR A 52 10.92 -8.90 6.88
N THR A 53 11.44 -7.83 6.29
CA THR A 53 12.25 -6.86 7.05
C THR A 53 11.31 -5.85 7.67
N VAL A 54 10.94 -6.02 8.94
CA VAL A 54 9.99 -5.15 9.63
C VAL A 54 10.72 -4.05 10.40
N ASP A 55 10.34 -2.79 10.16
CA ASP A 55 10.82 -1.60 10.88
C ASP A 55 9.99 -1.34 12.16
N GLY A 56 8.69 -1.66 12.11
CA GLY A 56 7.81 -1.54 13.25
C GLY A 56 6.49 -2.28 13.06
N ILE A 57 5.84 -2.59 14.17
CA ILE A 57 4.50 -3.17 14.23
C ILE A 57 3.60 -2.19 14.97
N GLU A 58 2.42 -1.94 14.41
CA GLU A 58 1.36 -1.18 15.07
C GLU A 58 0.05 -1.96 15.00
N GLU A 59 -0.79 -1.77 16.00
CA GLU A 59 -2.16 -2.26 15.94
C GLU A 59 -3.01 -1.28 15.13
N TRP A 60 -3.66 -1.77 14.08
CA TRP A 60 -4.61 -0.98 13.30
C TRP A 60 -5.89 -1.76 13.07
N ASN A 61 -6.99 -1.28 13.65
CA ASN A 61 -8.29 -1.96 13.57
C ASN A 61 -8.16 -3.45 13.94
N ASN A 62 -7.54 -3.78 15.08
CA ASN A 62 -7.31 -5.17 15.53
C ASN A 62 -6.51 -6.05 14.54
N CYS A 63 -5.68 -5.40 13.72
CA CYS A 63 -4.76 -6.02 12.77
C CYS A 63 -3.33 -5.68 13.11
N VAL A 64 -2.42 -6.57 12.73
CA VAL A 64 -0.99 -6.31 12.75
C VAL A 64 -0.64 -5.45 11.53
N ARG A 65 -0.40 -4.16 11.70
CA ARG A 65 0.20 -3.30 10.68
C ARG A 65 1.71 -3.35 10.82
N ALA A 66 2.40 -4.01 9.90
CA ALA A 66 3.84 -4.03 9.81
C ALA A 66 4.36 -3.02 8.79
N PHE A 67 5.38 -2.26 9.16
CA PHE A 67 6.16 -1.45 8.23
C PHE A 67 7.28 -2.30 7.67
N VAL A 68 7.14 -2.77 6.45
CA VAL A 68 8.14 -3.62 5.80
C VAL A 68 9.08 -2.75 4.97
N VAL A 69 10.38 -2.83 5.25
CA VAL A 69 11.43 -2.25 4.41
C VAL A 69 11.55 -3.05 3.13
N LYS A 70 11.27 -2.41 2.01
CA LYS A 70 11.40 -2.98 0.67
C LYS A 70 12.86 -2.95 0.20
N THR A 71 13.14 -3.65 -0.89
CA THR A 71 14.49 -3.73 -1.47
C THR A 71 15.04 -2.39 -1.96
N ASP A 72 14.17 -1.43 -2.26
CA ASP A 72 14.53 -0.06 -2.64
C ASP A 72 14.76 0.86 -1.42
N GLY A 73 14.64 0.33 -0.19
CA GLY A 73 14.79 1.08 1.06
C GLY A 73 13.52 1.85 1.47
N SER A 74 12.46 1.80 0.67
CA SER A 74 11.16 2.39 1.01
C SER A 74 10.39 1.52 2.01
N LEU A 75 9.56 2.16 2.83
CA LEU A 75 8.63 1.45 3.71
C LEU A 75 7.33 1.12 2.96
N GLY A 76 6.87 -0.13 3.06
CA GLY A 76 5.53 -0.55 2.69
C GLY A 76 4.70 -0.84 3.92
N MET A 77 3.42 -0.47 3.91
CA MET A 77 2.51 -0.85 4.98
C MET A 77 1.88 -2.20 4.61
N VAL A 78 2.07 -3.18 5.46
CA VAL A 78 1.56 -4.54 5.25
C VAL A 78 0.71 -4.91 6.45
N PHE A 79 -0.48 -5.42 6.20
CA PHE A 79 -1.44 -5.77 7.24
C PHE A 79 -1.57 -7.28 7.33
N PHE A 80 -1.50 -7.82 8.54
CA PHE A 80 -1.60 -9.24 8.82
C PHE A 80 -2.69 -9.55 9.86
N GLU A 81 -3.32 -10.72 9.72
CA GLU A 81 -4.27 -11.22 10.71
C GLU A 81 -3.57 -11.49 12.06
N PRO A 82 -4.18 -11.06 13.19
CA PRO A 82 -3.67 -11.38 14.51
C PRO A 82 -3.68 -12.90 14.76
N GLY A 83 -2.56 -13.46 15.21
CA GLY A 83 -2.41 -14.88 15.60
C GLY A 83 -2.05 -15.84 14.46
N THR A 84 -2.51 -15.61 13.23
CA THR A 84 -2.11 -16.43 12.06
C THR A 84 -1.03 -15.77 11.21
N LEU A 85 -0.80 -14.46 11.38
CA LEU A 85 0.12 -13.65 10.58
C LEU A 85 -0.09 -13.78 9.08
N LYS A 86 -1.33 -14.05 8.68
CA LYS A 86 -1.71 -14.15 7.28
C LYS A 86 -1.88 -12.75 6.69
N LEU A 87 -1.31 -12.52 5.52
CA LEU A 87 -1.45 -11.26 4.80
C LEU A 87 -2.92 -10.97 4.46
N VAL A 88 -3.43 -9.81 4.89
CA VAL A 88 -4.79 -9.33 4.59
C VAL A 88 -4.81 -8.15 3.63
N GLY A 89 -3.71 -7.43 3.50
CA GLY A 89 -3.61 -6.32 2.58
C GLY A 89 -2.28 -5.57 2.69
N GLU A 90 -2.01 -4.73 1.70
CA GLU A 90 -0.82 -3.89 1.61
C GLU A 90 -1.26 -2.48 1.18
N ALA A 91 -0.64 -1.45 1.72
CA ALA A 91 -0.89 -0.04 1.42
C ALA A 91 0.41 0.73 1.12
#